data_AF-A0A256YII4-F1
#
_entry.id   AF-A0A256YII4-F1
#
_cell.length_a   1.000
_cell.length_b   1.000
_cell.length_c   1.000
_cell.angle_alpha   90.00
_cell.angle_beta   90.00
_cell.angle_gamma   90.00
#
_symmetry.space_group_name_H-M   'P 1'
#
loop_
_entity.id
_entity.type
_entity.pdbx_description
1 polymer ?
#
loop_
_entity_poly.entity_id
_entity_poly.type
_entity_poly.pdbx_seq_one_letter_code
_entity_poly.pdbx_strand_id
1 'polypeptide(L)'
;MGVNLKDLIPDKVKTIVDDLRMLRGKIIVIDGYNALYQFLTAIRQPDGTPLMDTQGRVTSHLSGLFYRTINIIEHGIKPAYVFDGKPPEIKAEEISKRKKLREDAAKRYEEALKRGDLEAARRYAMMSAKLTDEMVEDAKKLLEAMGIPYVQAPAEGEAQAAYMAKKGDVWASASQDYDSLLFGSPRLVRNLTITGKRKLPRKDVYVEIKPEIIELHLLLKELGITREQLIDIAILIGTDYNPDGIKGIGPVKAYKLIKEYRSLDKIPRALLAGESIEELIKIRDYFLSPPVTINYKLEWREPSFNKIKEILIDEHDFNPDRVKNAFDRLMKAYREYIKGKQLGLESWFKK
;
A
#
# COMPACT_ATOMS: atom_id res chain seq x y z
N MET A 1 0.22 -2.51 -8.40
CA MET A 1 -1.23 -2.25 -8.44
C MET A 1 -1.35 -0.74 -8.63
N GLY A 2 -2.51 -0.21 -9.04
CA GLY A 2 -2.70 1.24 -9.15
C GLY A 2 -2.03 1.93 -10.34
N VAL A 3 -2.16 3.26 -10.40
CA VAL A 3 -1.69 4.08 -11.54
C VAL A 3 -0.18 4.30 -11.52
N ASN A 4 0.48 4.18 -12.69
CA ASN A 4 1.90 4.48 -12.81
C ASN A 4 2.15 5.99 -12.98
N LEU A 5 2.21 6.72 -11.86
CA LEU A 5 2.58 8.14 -11.83
C LEU A 5 4.07 8.38 -11.61
N LYS A 6 4.91 7.32 -11.56
CA LYS A 6 6.31 7.43 -11.15
C LYS A 6 7.10 8.44 -11.99
N ASP A 7 6.90 8.43 -13.30
CA ASP A 7 7.63 9.30 -14.24
C ASP A 7 7.13 10.75 -14.20
N LEU A 8 5.97 11.00 -13.60
CA LEU A 8 5.40 12.34 -13.44
C LEU A 8 5.81 13.00 -12.13
N ILE A 9 6.27 12.24 -11.13
CA ILE A 9 6.59 12.77 -9.79
C ILE A 9 8.08 13.14 -9.73
N PRO A 10 8.44 14.44 -9.79
CA PRO A 10 9.83 14.86 -9.82
C PRO A 10 10.53 14.52 -8.50
N ASP A 11 11.84 14.23 -8.53
CA ASP A 11 12.55 13.85 -7.31
C ASP A 11 12.59 14.97 -6.25
N LYS A 12 12.53 16.24 -6.68
CA LYS A 12 12.49 17.40 -5.76
C LYS A 12 11.23 17.50 -4.90
N VAL A 13 10.15 16.79 -5.21
CA VAL A 13 8.94 16.75 -4.36
C VAL A 13 8.90 15.50 -3.47
N LYS A 14 9.92 14.63 -3.56
CA LYS A 14 10.07 13.45 -2.71
C LYS A 14 11.04 13.79 -1.59
N THR A 15 10.54 13.76 -0.36
CA THR A 15 11.40 13.88 0.82
C THR A 15 11.81 12.47 1.24
N ILE A 16 13.10 12.15 1.10
CA ILE A 16 13.65 10.89 1.58
C ILE A 16 13.72 10.91 3.11
N VAL A 17 13.26 9.83 3.73
CA VAL A 17 13.33 9.63 5.17
C VAL A 17 14.58 8.82 5.47
N ASP A 18 15.66 9.49 5.84
CA ASP A 18 16.92 8.81 6.18
C ASP A 18 16.84 8.00 7.47
N ASP A 19 15.91 8.38 8.35
CA ASP A 19 15.69 7.73 9.63
C ASP A 19 14.19 7.70 9.95
N LEU A 20 13.64 6.51 10.20
CA LEU A 20 12.23 6.35 10.56
C LEU A 20 11.84 7.14 11.82
N ARG A 21 12.79 7.47 12.71
CA ARG A 21 12.56 8.33 13.88
C ARG A 21 12.10 9.74 13.50
N MET A 22 12.32 10.19 12.27
CA MET A 22 11.75 11.46 11.76
C MET A 22 10.22 11.43 11.72
N LEU A 23 9.61 10.25 11.67
CA LEU A 23 8.16 10.03 11.69
C LEU A 23 7.65 9.69 13.10
N ARG A 24 8.48 9.82 14.14
CA ARG A 24 8.11 9.55 15.53
C ARG A 24 6.88 10.36 15.94
N GLY A 25 5.94 9.69 16.61
CA GLY A 25 4.69 10.25 17.09
C GLY A 25 3.63 10.46 16.00
N LYS A 26 3.99 10.34 14.72
CA LYS A 26 3.03 10.46 13.62
C LYS A 26 2.16 9.21 13.54
N ILE A 27 0.87 9.43 13.35
CA ILE A 27 -0.07 8.37 13.02
C ILE A 27 -0.04 8.18 11.51
N ILE A 28 0.28 6.98 11.05
CA ILE A 28 0.34 6.66 9.63
C ILE A 28 -0.63 5.52 9.36
N VAL A 29 -1.53 5.74 8.41
CA VAL A 29 -2.50 4.72 8.00
C VAL A 29 -1.98 3.98 6.77
N ILE A 30 -1.82 2.66 6.89
CA ILE A 30 -1.22 1.79 5.89
C ILE A 30 -2.34 1.10 5.13
N ASP A 31 -2.28 1.12 3.80
CA ASP A 31 -3.14 0.26 2.98
C ASP A 31 -2.80 -1.21 3.26
N GLY A 32 -3.77 -1.93 3.84
CA GLY A 32 -3.64 -3.32 4.23
C GLY A 32 -3.46 -4.25 3.03
N TYR A 33 -4.24 -4.09 1.97
CA TYR A 33 -4.10 -4.92 0.78
C TYR A 33 -2.73 -4.69 0.14
N ASN A 34 -2.35 -3.43 -0.10
CA ASN A 34 -1.03 -3.09 -0.64
C ASN A 34 0.09 -3.69 0.23
N ALA A 35 0.03 -3.52 1.55
CA ALA A 35 1.03 -4.07 2.48
C ALA A 35 1.13 -5.60 2.41
N LEU A 36 0.00 -6.31 2.46
CA LEU A 36 -0.01 -7.78 2.41
C LEU A 36 0.54 -8.30 1.07
N TYR A 37 0.20 -7.65 -0.05
CA TYR A 37 0.80 -7.97 -1.35
C TYR A 37 2.32 -7.71 -1.38
N GLN A 38 2.80 -6.62 -0.77
CA GLN A 38 4.24 -6.38 -0.64
C GLN A 38 4.92 -7.49 0.18
N PHE A 39 4.31 -7.94 1.26
CA PHE A 39 4.86 -9.03 2.07
C PHE A 39 4.91 -10.35 1.30
N LEU A 40 3.87 -10.71 0.54
CA LEU A 40 3.84 -11.93 -0.29
C LEU A 40 4.91 -11.94 -1.39
N THR A 41 5.24 -10.77 -1.92
CA THR A 41 6.21 -10.64 -3.01
C THR A 41 7.64 -10.49 -2.51
N ALA A 42 7.84 -9.82 -1.35
CA ALA A 42 9.17 -9.55 -0.80
C ALA A 42 9.68 -10.65 0.15
N ILE A 43 8.81 -11.26 0.95
CA ILE A 43 9.19 -12.21 2.01
C ILE A 43 9.07 -13.63 1.47
N ARG A 44 10.22 -14.20 1.13
CA ARG A 44 10.34 -15.49 0.44
C ARG A 44 11.55 -16.25 0.96
N GLN A 45 11.54 -17.56 0.75
CA GLN A 45 12.69 -18.43 0.97
C GLN A 45 13.82 -18.10 -0.02
N PRO A 46 15.07 -18.56 0.25
CA PRO A 46 16.20 -18.29 -0.63
C PRO A 46 15.99 -18.74 -2.09
N ASP A 47 15.27 -19.84 -2.28
CA ASP A 47 14.88 -20.39 -3.59
C ASP A 47 13.78 -19.58 -4.31
N GLY A 48 13.17 -18.61 -3.61
CA GLY A 48 12.12 -17.75 -4.15
C GLY A 48 10.69 -18.26 -3.94
N THR A 49 10.50 -19.40 -3.28
CA THR A 49 9.18 -19.85 -2.84
C THR A 49 8.67 -18.97 -1.69
N PRO A 50 7.35 -18.79 -1.52
CA PRO A 50 6.84 -18.07 -0.34
C PRO A 50 7.13 -18.84 0.95
N LEU A 51 7.06 -18.15 2.09
CA LEU A 51 7.05 -18.83 3.38
C LEU A 51 5.75 -19.61 3.50
N MET A 52 5.83 -20.83 4.02
CA MET A 52 4.68 -21.70 4.24
C MET A 52 4.77 -22.37 5.61
N ASP A 53 3.63 -22.77 6.14
CA ASP A 53 3.54 -23.67 7.30
C ASP A 53 3.60 -25.15 6.88
N THR A 54 3.51 -26.07 7.85
CA THR A 54 3.58 -27.52 7.58
C THR A 54 2.42 -28.06 6.75
N GLN A 55 1.31 -27.32 6.69
CA GLN A 55 0.14 -27.66 5.86
C GLN A 55 0.23 -27.07 4.45
N GLY A 56 1.30 -26.34 4.13
CA GLY A 56 1.51 -25.70 2.84
C GLY A 56 0.76 -24.39 2.65
N ARG A 57 0.18 -23.81 3.71
CA ARG A 57 -0.47 -22.49 3.64
C ARG A 57 0.59 -21.40 3.65
N VAL A 58 0.38 -20.35 2.85
CA VAL A 58 1.36 -19.25 2.71
C VAL A 58 1.33 -18.32 3.91
N THR A 59 2.45 -18.16 4.62
CA THR A 59 2.56 -17.36 5.86
C THR A 59 3.38 -16.08 5.69
N SER A 60 3.88 -15.79 4.48
CA SER A 60 4.67 -14.58 4.18
C SER A 60 3.97 -13.28 4.61
N HIS A 61 2.65 -13.22 4.44
CA HIS A 61 1.83 -12.05 4.77
C HIS A 61 1.77 -11.79 6.29
N LEU A 62 1.58 -12.82 7.11
CA LEU A 62 1.60 -12.73 8.58
C LEU A 62 2.99 -12.38 9.11
N SER A 63 4.03 -13.00 8.54
CA SER A 63 5.42 -12.71 8.90
C SER A 63 5.75 -11.24 8.65
N GLY A 64 5.43 -10.73 7.46
CA GLY A 64 5.63 -9.33 7.13
C GLY A 64 4.83 -8.41 8.02
N LEU A 65 3.54 -8.68 8.21
CA LEU A 65 2.66 -7.89 9.04
C LEU A 65 3.17 -7.80 10.48
N PHE A 66 3.55 -8.93 11.09
CA PHE A 66 4.06 -8.98 12.45
C PHE A 66 5.37 -8.21 12.60
N TYR A 67 6.42 -8.63 11.91
CA TYR A 67 7.76 -8.07 12.11
C TYR A 67 7.89 -6.63 11.61
N ARG A 68 7.21 -6.28 10.52
CA ARG A 68 7.25 -4.90 9.99
C ARG A 68 6.50 -3.94 10.90
N THR A 69 5.32 -4.31 11.39
CA THR A 69 4.56 -3.44 12.29
C THR A 69 5.31 -3.19 13.59
N ILE A 70 5.97 -4.22 14.14
CA ILE A 70 6.85 -4.07 15.30
C ILE A 70 7.97 -3.07 15.00
N ASN A 71 8.66 -3.23 13.87
CA ASN A 71 9.73 -2.32 13.47
C ASN A 71 9.24 -0.87 13.32
N ILE A 72 8.04 -0.65 12.77
CA ILE A 72 7.44 0.69 12.66
C ILE A 72 7.20 1.30 14.05
N ILE A 73 6.64 0.53 14.99
CA ILE A 73 6.33 0.99 16.35
C ILE A 73 7.62 1.25 17.16
N GLU A 74 8.66 0.46 16.96
CA GLU A 74 9.98 0.67 17.60
C GLU A 74 10.63 2.00 17.24
N HIS A 75 10.29 2.57 16.07
CA HIS A 75 10.74 3.91 15.66
C HIS A 75 9.76 5.01 16.13
N GLY A 76 8.76 4.64 16.94
CA GLY A 76 7.79 5.52 17.55
C GLY A 76 6.68 6.01 16.61
N ILE A 77 6.54 5.41 15.43
CA ILE A 77 5.40 5.64 14.54
C ILE A 77 4.17 4.92 15.11
N LYS A 78 2.98 5.50 14.94
CA LYS A 78 1.71 4.90 15.36
C LYS A 78 0.97 4.34 14.12
N PRO A 79 1.18 3.06 13.75
CA PRO A 79 0.56 2.50 12.56
C PRO A 79 -0.91 2.18 12.80
N ALA A 80 -1.76 2.48 11.82
CA ALA A 80 -3.09 1.90 11.68
C ALA A 80 -3.19 1.27 10.29
N TYR A 81 -4.09 0.32 10.10
CA TYR A 81 -4.32 -0.31 8.79
C TYR A 81 -5.70 0.04 8.24
N VAL A 82 -5.85 0.03 6.92
CA VAL A 82 -7.17 0.09 6.27
C VAL A 82 -7.30 -1.08 5.31
N PHE A 83 -8.43 -1.79 5.39
CA PHE A 83 -8.76 -2.86 4.45
C PHE A 83 -9.89 -2.43 3.53
N ASP A 84 -9.80 -2.86 2.27
CA ASP A 84 -10.83 -2.64 1.26
C ASP A 84 -12.15 -3.31 1.67
N GLY A 85 -13.26 -2.63 1.36
CA GLY A 85 -14.62 -3.14 1.41
C GLY A 85 -15.05 -3.73 0.07
N LYS A 86 -16.31 -3.51 -0.30
CA LYS A 86 -16.83 -4.00 -1.58
C LYS A 86 -16.25 -3.15 -2.72
N PRO A 87 -15.55 -3.75 -3.70
CA PRO A 87 -15.04 -2.99 -4.84
C PRO A 87 -16.20 -2.40 -5.66
N PRO A 88 -16.04 -1.20 -6.25
CA PRO A 88 -17.06 -0.63 -7.12
C PRO A 88 -17.17 -1.42 -8.44
N GLU A 89 -18.34 -1.39 -9.07
CA GLU A 89 -18.59 -2.13 -10.32
C GLU A 89 -17.62 -1.76 -11.45
N ILE A 90 -17.23 -0.48 -11.51
CA ILE A 90 -16.23 0.04 -12.47
C ILE A 90 -14.84 -0.62 -12.35
N LYS A 91 -14.55 -1.35 -11.27
CA LYS A 91 -13.29 -2.09 -11.06
C LYS A 91 -13.36 -3.55 -11.52
N ALA A 92 -14.53 -4.02 -11.97
CA ALA A 92 -14.75 -5.43 -12.32
C ALA A 92 -13.82 -5.91 -13.45
N GLU A 93 -13.56 -5.06 -14.45
CA GLU A 93 -12.68 -5.38 -15.57
C GLU A 93 -11.23 -5.60 -15.10
N GLU A 94 -10.70 -4.69 -14.27
CA GLU A 94 -9.34 -4.80 -13.74
C GLU A 94 -9.18 -6.04 -12.85
N ILE A 95 -10.19 -6.36 -12.03
CA ILE A 95 -10.18 -7.60 -11.23
C ILE A 95 -10.10 -8.83 -12.14
N SER A 96 -10.87 -8.85 -13.23
CA SER A 96 -10.84 -9.94 -14.23
C SER A 96 -9.49 -10.03 -14.94
N LYS A 97 -8.91 -8.89 -15.35
CA LYS A 97 -7.57 -8.82 -15.96
C LYS A 97 -6.49 -9.32 -15.00
N ARG A 98 -6.50 -8.89 -13.75
CA ARG A 98 -5.59 -9.37 -12.69
C ARG A 98 -5.72 -10.87 -12.49
N LYS A 99 -6.93 -11.41 -12.50
CA LYS A 99 -7.17 -12.86 -12.39
C LYS A 99 -6.50 -13.62 -13.53
N LYS A 100 -6.73 -13.21 -14.78
CA LYS A 100 -6.13 -13.84 -15.96
C LYS A 100 -4.60 -13.77 -15.94
N LEU A 101 -4.03 -12.60 -15.62
CA LEU A 101 -2.58 -12.43 -15.52
C LEU A 101 -1.94 -13.36 -14.47
N ARG A 102 -2.61 -13.59 -13.34
CA ARG A 102 -2.14 -14.53 -12.30
C ARG A 102 -2.23 -15.98 -12.75
N GLU A 103 -3.32 -16.36 -13.42
CA GLU A 103 -3.49 -17.71 -13.97
C GLU A 103 -2.42 -18.01 -15.03
N ASP A 104 -2.14 -17.07 -15.92
CA ASP A 104 -1.07 -17.20 -16.92
C ASP A 104 0.31 -17.22 -16.27
N ALA A 105 0.55 -16.41 -15.23
CA ALA A 105 1.80 -16.46 -14.46
C ALA A 105 1.97 -17.81 -13.74
N ALA A 106 0.90 -18.39 -13.20
CA ALA A 106 0.95 -19.70 -12.55
C ALA A 106 1.33 -20.81 -13.55
N LYS A 107 0.75 -20.80 -14.75
CA LYS A 107 1.15 -21.74 -15.82
C LYS A 107 2.62 -21.59 -16.20
N ARG A 108 3.06 -20.35 -16.44
CA ARG A 108 4.46 -20.05 -16.78
C ARG A 108 5.44 -20.40 -15.65
N TYR A 109 4.99 -20.33 -14.40
CA TYR A 109 5.77 -20.76 -13.24
C TYR A 109 6.05 -22.27 -13.29
N GLU A 110 5.02 -23.09 -13.51
CA GLU A 110 5.18 -24.54 -13.63
C GLU A 110 6.07 -24.94 -14.81
N GLU A 111 5.90 -24.29 -15.97
CA GLU A 111 6.77 -24.49 -17.13
C GLU A 111 8.23 -24.11 -16.84
N ALA A 112 8.44 -23.00 -16.13
CA ALA A 112 9.77 -22.55 -15.73
C ALA A 112 10.45 -23.51 -14.74
N LEU A 113 9.69 -24.11 -13.81
CA LEU A 113 10.20 -25.17 -12.94
C LEU A 113 10.58 -26.42 -13.73
N LYS A 114 9.72 -26.89 -14.65
CA LYS A 114 9.98 -28.08 -15.47
C LYS A 114 11.24 -27.96 -16.32
N ARG A 115 11.54 -26.76 -16.82
CA ARG A 115 12.75 -26.47 -17.61
C ARG A 115 13.99 -26.13 -16.76
N GLY A 116 13.89 -26.15 -15.43
CA GLY A 116 14.99 -25.80 -14.52
C GLY A 116 15.37 -24.31 -14.50
N ASP A 117 14.55 -23.43 -15.06
CA ASP A 117 14.80 -21.99 -15.07
C ASP A 117 14.24 -21.36 -13.79
N LEU A 118 15.04 -21.47 -12.73
CA LEU A 118 14.70 -20.97 -11.39
C LEU A 118 14.48 -19.45 -11.38
N GLU A 119 15.04 -18.68 -12.33
CA GLU A 119 14.85 -17.24 -12.37
C GLU A 119 13.48 -16.86 -12.91
N ALA A 120 13.09 -17.43 -14.04
CA ALA A 120 11.76 -17.25 -14.58
C ALA A 120 10.71 -17.80 -13.60
N ALA A 121 10.98 -18.95 -12.97
CA ALA A 121 10.11 -19.51 -11.95
C ALA A 121 9.92 -18.52 -10.80
N ARG A 122 11.00 -17.97 -10.24
CA ARG A 122 10.91 -16.97 -9.17
C ARG A 122 10.10 -15.73 -9.59
N ARG A 123 10.30 -15.23 -10.80
CA ARG A 123 9.57 -14.07 -11.34
C ARG A 123 8.08 -14.36 -11.48
N TYR A 124 7.72 -15.47 -12.10
CA TYR A 124 6.32 -15.86 -12.29
C TYR A 124 5.64 -16.23 -10.98
N ALA A 125 6.35 -16.82 -10.01
CA ALA A 125 5.85 -17.06 -8.67
C ALA A 125 5.52 -15.77 -7.92
N MET A 126 6.23 -14.68 -8.18
CA MET A 126 5.89 -13.36 -7.62
C MET A 126 4.63 -12.79 -8.28
N MET A 127 4.48 -12.97 -9.60
CA MET A 127 3.32 -12.48 -10.35
C MET A 127 2.05 -13.29 -10.08
N SER A 128 2.17 -14.58 -9.76
CA SER A 128 1.04 -15.46 -9.45
C SER A 128 0.56 -15.35 -7.99
N ALA A 129 1.27 -14.59 -7.14
CA ALA A 129 0.89 -14.43 -5.74
C ALA A 129 -0.54 -13.91 -5.60
N LYS A 130 -1.36 -14.67 -4.87
CA LYS A 130 -2.77 -14.36 -4.61
C LYS A 130 -2.94 -14.02 -3.14
N LEU A 131 -3.59 -12.89 -2.86
CA LEU A 131 -4.14 -12.60 -1.55
C LEU A 131 -5.56 -13.20 -1.52
N THR A 132 -5.84 -14.08 -0.56
CA THR A 132 -7.17 -14.66 -0.34
C THR A 132 -7.88 -13.94 0.82
N ASP A 133 -9.20 -14.09 0.89
CA ASP A 133 -9.99 -13.50 1.98
C ASP A 133 -9.58 -14.08 3.34
N GLU A 134 -9.27 -15.38 3.40
CA GLU A 134 -8.72 -16.04 4.60
C GLU A 134 -7.45 -15.35 5.11
N MET A 135 -6.49 -15.06 4.21
CA MET A 135 -5.27 -14.35 4.55
C MET A 135 -5.52 -12.92 5.04
N VAL A 136 -6.56 -12.26 4.54
CA VAL A 136 -6.98 -10.92 4.99
C VAL A 136 -7.58 -11.01 6.39
N GLU A 137 -8.41 -12.02 6.66
CA GLU A 137 -9.00 -12.24 7.98
C GLU A 137 -7.94 -12.62 9.03
N ASP A 138 -6.97 -13.48 8.69
CA ASP A 138 -5.86 -13.82 9.59
C ASP A 138 -4.95 -12.60 9.85
N ALA A 139 -4.74 -11.75 8.84
CA ALA A 139 -4.07 -10.47 9.03
C ALA A 139 -4.83 -9.55 10.01
N LYS A 140 -6.16 -9.44 9.91
CA LYS A 140 -6.98 -8.65 10.85
C LYS A 140 -6.91 -9.22 12.26
N LYS A 141 -7.09 -10.53 12.44
CA LYS A 141 -6.96 -11.21 13.75
C LYS A 141 -5.59 -10.94 14.38
N LEU A 142 -4.52 -11.01 13.57
CA LEU A 142 -3.17 -10.74 14.05
C LEU A 142 -2.99 -9.28 14.47
N LEU A 143 -3.52 -8.30 13.72
CA LEU A 143 -3.50 -6.89 14.13
C LEU A 143 -4.24 -6.67 15.44
N GLU A 144 -5.41 -7.29 15.64
CA GLU A 144 -6.15 -7.22 16.90
C GLU A 144 -5.36 -7.81 18.06
N ALA A 145 -4.72 -8.97 17.85
CA ALA A 145 -3.87 -9.62 18.83
C ALA A 145 -2.65 -8.75 19.19
N MET A 146 -2.09 -8.03 18.22
CA MET A 146 -1.03 -7.05 18.42
C MET A 146 -1.50 -5.72 19.03
N GLY A 147 -2.81 -5.51 19.17
CA GLY A 147 -3.38 -4.26 19.68
C GLY A 147 -3.30 -3.09 18.69
N ILE A 148 -3.22 -3.37 17.40
CA ILE A 148 -3.09 -2.36 16.33
C ILE A 148 -4.45 -2.12 15.68
N PRO A 149 -4.92 -0.86 15.61
CA PRO A 149 -6.22 -0.57 15.02
C PRO A 149 -6.18 -0.77 13.50
N TYR A 150 -7.25 -1.33 12.96
CA TYR A 150 -7.55 -1.27 11.54
C TYR A 150 -8.94 -0.68 11.29
N VAL A 151 -9.17 -0.19 10.08
CA VAL A 151 -10.44 0.36 9.62
C VAL A 151 -10.92 -0.45 8.41
N GLN A 152 -12.18 -0.84 8.42
CA GLN A 152 -12.84 -1.43 7.26
C GLN A 152 -13.41 -0.31 6.39
N ALA A 153 -12.83 -0.10 5.20
CA ALA A 153 -13.36 0.87 4.25
C ALA A 153 -14.69 0.36 3.66
N PRO A 154 -15.61 1.26 3.25
CA PRO A 154 -16.83 0.84 2.56
C PRO A 154 -16.54 0.37 1.12
N ALA A 155 -15.51 0.95 0.49
CA ALA A 155 -15.02 0.59 -0.84
C ALA A 155 -13.48 0.52 -0.82
N GLU A 156 -12.78 1.55 -1.26
CA GLU A 156 -11.32 1.50 -1.40
C GLU A 156 -10.58 1.93 -0.13
N GLY A 157 -9.59 1.14 0.27
CA GLY A 157 -8.76 1.41 1.42
C GLY A 157 -7.91 2.67 1.24
N GLU A 158 -7.37 2.91 0.05
CA GLU A 158 -6.62 4.14 -0.25
C GLU A 158 -7.48 5.40 -0.18
N ALA A 159 -8.76 5.30 -0.57
CA ALA A 159 -9.72 6.40 -0.45
C ALA A 159 -10.03 6.72 1.01
N GLN A 160 -10.29 5.69 1.82
CA GLN A 160 -10.52 5.84 3.26
C GLN A 160 -9.26 6.38 3.98
N ALA A 161 -8.07 5.89 3.62
CA ALA A 161 -6.80 6.40 4.11
C ALA A 161 -6.59 7.89 3.78
N ALA A 162 -6.86 8.27 2.53
CA ALA A 162 -6.81 9.67 2.08
C ALA A 162 -7.81 10.55 2.83
N TYR A 163 -9.03 10.07 3.06
CA TYR A 163 -10.05 10.78 3.83
C TYR A 163 -9.59 11.05 5.27
N MET A 164 -9.10 10.02 5.98
CA MET A 164 -8.60 10.15 7.35
C MET A 164 -7.44 11.16 7.43
N ALA A 165 -6.53 11.14 6.44
CA ALA A 165 -5.40 12.06 6.39
C ALA A 165 -5.83 13.50 6.10
N LYS A 166 -6.80 13.72 5.18
CA LYS A 166 -7.39 15.04 4.92
C LYS A 166 -8.09 15.63 6.15
N LYS A 167 -8.83 14.80 6.88
CA LYS A 167 -9.54 15.20 8.10
C LYS A 167 -8.58 15.57 9.24
N GLY A 168 -7.33 15.10 9.18
CA GLY A 168 -6.31 15.34 10.19
C GLY A 168 -6.29 14.31 11.32
N ASP A 169 -7.07 13.23 11.20
CA ASP A 169 -7.08 12.13 12.19
C ASP A 169 -5.79 11.29 12.12
N VAL A 170 -5.14 11.29 10.95
CA VAL A 170 -3.82 10.69 10.72
C VAL A 170 -2.93 11.67 9.96
N TRP A 171 -1.62 11.50 10.05
CA TRP A 171 -0.66 12.40 9.43
C TRP A 171 -0.46 12.14 7.92
N ALA A 172 -0.49 10.88 7.50
CA ALA A 172 -0.30 10.46 6.11
C ALA A 172 -0.92 9.09 5.83
N SER A 173 -1.24 8.83 4.56
CA SER A 173 -1.44 7.48 4.02
C SER A 173 -0.09 6.82 3.72
N ALA A 174 -0.03 5.49 3.72
CA ALA A 174 1.14 4.73 3.32
C ALA A 174 0.78 3.58 2.39
N SER A 175 1.41 3.57 1.22
CA SER A 175 1.20 2.57 0.16
C SER A 175 2.38 2.61 -0.81
N GLN A 176 2.57 1.55 -1.59
CA GLN A 176 3.42 1.62 -2.78
C GLN A 176 2.73 2.29 -3.96
N ASP A 177 1.41 2.36 -3.98
CA ASP A 177 0.66 2.92 -5.09
C ASP A 177 0.43 4.43 -4.84
N TYR A 178 -0.02 5.16 -5.86
CA TYR A 178 -0.19 6.61 -5.77
C TYR A 178 -1.67 7.02 -5.67
N ASP A 179 -2.61 6.08 -5.63
CA ASP A 179 -4.04 6.38 -5.79
C ASP A 179 -4.56 7.17 -4.59
N SER A 180 -4.00 7.00 -3.39
CA SER A 180 -4.31 7.85 -2.24
C SER A 180 -4.03 9.35 -2.49
N LEU A 181 -3.07 9.72 -3.35
CA LEU A 181 -2.87 11.11 -3.77
C LEU A 181 -4.01 11.59 -4.70
N LEU A 182 -4.53 10.71 -5.56
CA LEU A 182 -5.69 10.99 -6.43
C LEU A 182 -6.97 11.18 -5.61
N PHE A 183 -7.18 10.31 -4.61
CA PHE A 183 -8.21 10.49 -3.59
C PHE A 183 -7.96 11.71 -2.68
N GLY A 184 -6.79 12.33 -2.80
CA GLY A 184 -6.44 13.64 -2.26
C GLY A 184 -5.76 13.62 -0.89
N SER A 185 -5.15 12.50 -0.50
CA SER A 185 -4.32 12.42 0.69
C SER A 185 -3.29 13.58 0.67
N PRO A 186 -3.18 14.38 1.74
CA PRO A 186 -2.22 15.47 1.78
C PRO A 186 -0.77 14.97 1.74
N ARG A 187 -0.53 13.74 2.24
CA ARG A 187 0.79 13.11 2.33
C ARG A 187 0.69 11.61 2.09
N LEU A 188 1.54 11.11 1.20
CA LEU A 188 1.76 9.69 0.96
C LEU A 188 3.17 9.31 1.41
N VAL A 189 3.29 8.30 2.26
CA VAL A 189 4.56 7.66 2.63
C VAL A 189 4.71 6.35 1.86
N ARG A 190 5.66 6.29 0.92
CA ARG A 190 5.98 5.05 0.20
C ARG A 190 7.16 4.34 0.86
N ASN A 191 7.38 3.09 0.46
CA ASN A 191 8.44 2.21 0.96
C ASN A 191 8.40 1.86 2.46
N LEU A 192 7.42 2.33 3.24
CA LEU A 192 7.36 2.08 4.69
C LEU A 192 7.34 0.57 5.04
N THR A 193 6.61 -0.24 4.26
CA THR A 193 6.47 -1.69 4.48
C THR A 193 7.68 -2.51 4.00
N ILE A 194 8.53 -1.93 3.15
CA ILE A 194 9.67 -2.60 2.51
C ILE A 194 11.02 -1.98 2.86
N THR A 195 11.06 -1.02 3.80
CA THR A 195 12.26 -0.29 4.21
C THR A 195 13.34 -1.22 4.76
N GLY A 196 14.60 -0.91 4.45
CA GLY A 196 15.78 -1.62 4.93
C GLY A 196 16.69 -2.13 3.81
N LYS A 197 17.72 -2.88 4.18
CA LYS A 197 18.68 -3.44 3.22
C LYS A 197 18.09 -4.67 2.54
N ARG A 198 17.99 -4.61 1.21
CA ARG A 198 17.57 -5.73 0.36
C ARG A 198 18.73 -6.17 -0.50
N LYS A 199 19.07 -7.46 -0.46
CA LYS A 199 20.04 -8.04 -1.39
C LYS A 199 19.42 -8.06 -2.80
N LEU A 200 20.13 -7.52 -3.79
CA LEU A 200 19.70 -7.61 -5.17
C LEU A 200 19.79 -9.07 -5.65
N PRO A 201 18.83 -9.53 -6.47
CA PRO A 201 18.96 -10.83 -7.10
C PRO A 201 20.28 -10.91 -7.88
N ARG A 202 21.07 -11.97 -7.66
CA ARG A 202 22.33 -12.27 -8.37
C ARG A 202 23.47 -11.27 -8.21
N LYS A 203 23.34 -10.27 -7.35
CA LYS A 203 24.44 -9.36 -7.03
C LYS A 203 24.68 -9.44 -5.53
N ASP A 204 25.94 -9.52 -5.11
CA ASP A 204 26.33 -9.31 -3.70
C ASP A 204 26.28 -7.82 -3.32
N VAL A 205 25.26 -7.13 -3.82
CA VAL A 205 25.00 -5.72 -3.60
C VAL A 205 23.69 -5.62 -2.83
N TYR A 206 23.75 -4.94 -1.69
CA TYR A 206 22.58 -4.56 -0.92
C TYR A 206 22.13 -3.18 -1.36
N VAL A 207 20.85 -3.05 -1.71
CA VAL A 207 20.22 -1.76 -1.91
C VAL A 207 19.48 -1.41 -0.63
N GLU A 208 19.74 -0.22 -0.11
CA GLU A 208 18.98 0.34 0.98
C GLU A 208 17.72 1.00 0.42
N ILE A 209 16.55 0.46 0.78
CA ILE A 209 15.27 1.05 0.45
C ILE A 209 14.88 1.96 1.61
N LYS A 210 14.75 3.26 1.33
CA LYS A 210 14.33 4.28 2.30
C LYS A 210 12.87 4.68 2.06
N PRO A 211 12.12 5.03 3.12
CA PRO A 211 10.81 5.67 2.97
C PRO A 211 10.94 6.99 2.20
N GLU A 212 9.91 7.30 1.43
CA GLU A 212 9.79 8.57 0.72
C GLU A 212 8.43 9.19 1.06
N ILE A 213 8.42 10.50 1.30
CA ILE A 213 7.21 11.28 1.55
C ILE A 213 6.92 12.12 0.30
N ILE A 214 5.68 12.06 -0.17
CA ILE A 214 5.17 12.91 -1.24
C ILE A 214 4.05 13.74 -0.65
N GLU A 215 4.22 15.07 -0.67
CA GLU A 215 3.16 16.00 -0.25
C GLU A 215 2.38 16.48 -1.48
N LEU A 216 1.07 16.24 -1.48
CA LEU A 216 0.21 16.51 -2.64
C LEU A 216 0.29 17.97 -3.08
N HIS A 217 0.31 18.91 -2.12
CA HIS A 217 0.36 20.33 -2.44
C HIS A 217 1.67 20.75 -3.14
N LEU A 218 2.81 20.15 -2.78
CA LEU A 218 4.10 20.40 -3.45
C LEU A 218 4.10 19.79 -4.85
N LEU A 219 3.58 18.58 -4.99
CA LEU A 219 3.44 17.91 -6.29
C LEU A 219 2.58 18.73 -7.25
N LEU A 220 1.39 19.17 -6.81
CA LEU A 220 0.47 19.97 -7.62
C LEU A 220 1.07 21.33 -7.99
N LYS A 221 1.74 22.00 -7.05
CA LYS A 221 2.42 23.28 -7.28
C LYS A 221 3.54 23.12 -8.31
N GLU A 222 4.35 22.08 -8.17
CA GLU A 222 5.48 21.79 -9.06
C GLU A 222 4.99 21.49 -10.48
N LEU A 223 3.96 20.67 -10.62
CA LEU A 223 3.36 20.36 -11.92
C LEU A 223 2.53 21.52 -12.50
N GLY A 224 2.15 22.50 -11.67
CA GLY A 224 1.28 23.60 -12.02
C GLY A 224 -0.09 23.12 -12.52
N ILE A 225 -0.69 22.17 -11.78
CA ILE A 225 -2.00 21.55 -12.06
C ILE A 225 -2.84 21.46 -10.79
N THR A 226 -4.15 21.28 -10.95
CA THR A 226 -5.07 20.97 -9.84
C THR A 226 -5.12 19.47 -9.55
N ARG A 227 -5.70 19.07 -8.41
CA ARG A 227 -5.96 17.65 -8.11
C ARG A 227 -6.87 17.01 -9.16
N GLU A 228 -7.88 17.73 -9.62
CA GLU A 228 -8.78 17.26 -10.69
C GLU A 228 -8.00 16.97 -11.97
N GLN A 229 -7.09 17.86 -12.36
CA GLN A 229 -6.19 17.64 -13.49
C GLN A 229 -5.22 16.48 -13.27
N LEU A 230 -4.75 16.25 -12.04
CA LEU A 230 -3.94 15.07 -11.71
C LEU A 230 -4.75 13.77 -11.88
N ILE A 231 -6.03 13.77 -11.50
CA ILE A 231 -6.96 12.65 -11.72
C ILE A 231 -7.18 12.44 -13.22
N ASP A 232 -7.42 13.50 -14.00
CA ASP A 232 -7.56 13.41 -15.46
C ASP A 232 -6.31 12.79 -16.10
N ILE A 233 -5.12 13.22 -15.68
CA ILE A 233 -3.86 12.64 -16.15
C ILE A 233 -3.78 11.14 -15.82
N ALA A 234 -4.16 10.74 -14.60
CA ALA A 234 -4.18 9.34 -14.20
C ALA A 234 -5.16 8.51 -15.05
N ILE A 235 -6.36 9.03 -15.31
CA ILE A 235 -7.36 8.40 -16.17
C ILE A 235 -6.82 8.23 -17.60
N LEU A 236 -6.14 9.24 -18.15
CA LEU A 236 -5.56 9.15 -19.49
C LEU A 236 -4.46 8.07 -19.59
N ILE A 237 -3.67 7.89 -18.53
CA ILE A 237 -2.62 6.85 -18.44
C ILE A 237 -3.23 5.46 -18.26
N GLY A 238 -4.30 5.37 -17.48
CA GLY A 238 -4.93 4.12 -17.05
C GLY A 238 -4.89 3.98 -15.53
N THR A 239 -6.06 3.75 -14.95
CA THR A 239 -6.26 3.48 -13.52
C THR A 239 -6.85 2.10 -13.33
N ASP A 240 -7.04 1.68 -12.08
CA ASP A 240 -7.76 0.44 -11.76
C ASP A 240 -9.23 0.42 -12.28
N TYR A 241 -9.80 1.55 -12.71
CA TYR A 241 -11.15 1.66 -13.26
C TYR A 241 -11.21 1.69 -14.79
N ASN A 242 -10.07 1.91 -15.44
CA ASN A 242 -9.91 1.90 -16.89
C ASN A 242 -8.48 1.39 -17.22
N PRO A 243 -8.22 0.10 -17.00
CA PRO A 243 -6.86 -0.42 -16.91
C PRO A 243 -6.03 -0.31 -18.19
N ASP A 244 -6.67 -0.18 -19.36
CA ASP A 244 -5.97 0.03 -20.62
C ASP A 244 -5.61 1.51 -20.87
N GLY A 245 -6.16 2.43 -20.07
CA GLY A 245 -6.03 3.87 -20.27
C GLY A 245 -6.50 4.29 -21.66
N ILE A 246 -5.99 5.44 -22.14
CA ILE A 246 -6.16 5.81 -23.53
C ILE A 246 -4.97 5.30 -24.34
N LYS A 247 -5.26 4.48 -25.36
CA LYS A 247 -4.23 3.86 -26.20
C LYS A 247 -3.27 4.90 -26.78
N GLY A 248 -1.97 4.71 -26.51
CA GLY A 248 -0.91 5.61 -27.01
C GLY A 248 -0.80 6.92 -26.22
N ILE A 249 -1.33 6.99 -25.00
CA ILE A 249 -1.12 8.09 -24.06
C ILE A 249 -0.40 7.58 -22.82
N GLY A 250 0.89 7.93 -22.69
CA GLY A 250 1.68 7.72 -21.47
C GLY A 250 1.76 8.99 -20.60
N PRO A 251 2.46 8.94 -19.45
CA PRO A 251 2.46 10.02 -18.45
C PRO A 251 2.80 11.41 -19.00
N VAL A 252 3.86 11.50 -19.82
CA VAL A 252 4.29 12.78 -20.41
C VAL A 252 3.25 13.35 -21.37
N LYS A 253 2.62 12.49 -22.18
CA LYS A 253 1.60 12.92 -23.16
C LYS A 253 0.30 13.30 -22.46
N ALA A 254 -0.12 12.53 -21.46
CA ALA A 254 -1.28 12.86 -20.62
C ALA A 254 -1.12 14.23 -19.96
N TYR A 255 0.05 14.47 -19.34
CA TYR A 255 0.37 15.78 -18.75
C TYR A 255 0.29 16.92 -19.77
N LYS A 256 0.90 16.77 -20.96
CA LYS A 256 0.84 17.80 -22.01
C LYS A 256 -0.58 18.11 -22.45
N LEU A 257 -1.40 17.08 -22.69
CA LEU A 257 -2.80 17.25 -23.09
C LEU A 257 -3.60 18.02 -22.03
N ILE A 258 -3.42 17.69 -20.75
CA ILE A 258 -4.12 18.39 -19.67
C ILE A 258 -3.59 19.82 -19.46
N LYS A 259 -2.32 20.09 -19.71
CA LYS A 259 -1.81 21.47 -19.72
C LYS A 259 -2.39 22.30 -20.86
N GLU A 260 -2.61 21.69 -22.02
CA GLU A 260 -3.17 22.34 -23.21
C GLU A 260 -4.68 22.56 -23.09
N TYR A 261 -5.45 21.49 -22.89
CA TYR A 261 -6.91 21.51 -22.91
C TYR A 261 -7.55 21.81 -21.54
N ARG A 262 -6.75 21.81 -20.46
CA ARG A 262 -7.14 22.12 -19.06
C ARG A 262 -8.07 21.13 -18.36
N SER A 263 -8.80 20.31 -19.09
CA SER A 263 -9.70 19.30 -18.56
C SER A 263 -9.84 18.15 -19.54
N LEU A 264 -10.09 16.93 -19.05
CA LEU A 264 -10.36 15.76 -19.88
C LEU A 264 -11.53 15.99 -20.86
N ASP A 265 -12.58 16.69 -20.42
CA ASP A 265 -13.80 16.96 -21.22
C ASP A 265 -13.52 17.85 -22.45
N LYS A 266 -12.41 18.59 -22.43
CA LYS A 266 -12.02 19.51 -23.50
C LYS A 266 -11.04 18.89 -24.49
N ILE A 267 -10.59 17.67 -24.25
CA ILE A 267 -9.70 16.95 -25.17
C ILE A 267 -10.52 16.49 -26.39
N PRO A 268 -10.07 16.76 -27.64
CA PRO A 268 -10.74 16.29 -28.84
C PRO A 268 -10.95 14.77 -28.82
N ARG A 269 -12.18 14.30 -29.11
CA ARG A 269 -12.54 12.87 -29.11
C ARG A 269 -11.60 12.00 -29.96
N ALA A 270 -11.09 12.54 -31.06
CA ALA A 270 -10.11 11.85 -31.91
C ALA A 270 -8.82 11.44 -31.17
N LEU A 271 -8.43 12.19 -30.14
CA LEU A 271 -7.26 11.89 -29.30
C LEU A 271 -7.57 10.91 -28.17
N LEU A 272 -8.86 10.65 -27.88
CA LEU A 272 -9.32 9.72 -26.84
C LEU A 272 -9.56 8.30 -27.38
N ALA A 273 -9.10 8.00 -28.60
CA ALA A 273 -9.19 6.67 -29.22
C ALA A 273 -10.61 6.06 -29.28
N GLY A 274 -11.65 6.89 -29.21
CA GLY A 274 -13.06 6.45 -29.26
C GLY A 274 -13.69 6.14 -27.89
N GLU A 275 -12.94 6.31 -26.80
CA GLU A 275 -13.47 6.15 -25.43
C GLU A 275 -14.58 7.17 -25.12
N SER A 276 -15.59 6.74 -24.35
CA SER A 276 -16.68 7.61 -23.91
C SER A 276 -16.18 8.60 -22.87
N ILE A 277 -16.31 9.90 -23.16
CA ILE A 277 -16.00 10.97 -22.20
C ILE A 277 -16.85 10.81 -20.94
N GLU A 278 -18.11 10.42 -21.08
CA GLU A 278 -19.04 10.24 -19.98
C GLU A 278 -18.58 9.14 -19.00
N GLU A 279 -17.98 8.05 -19.50
CA GLU A 279 -17.40 6.99 -18.66
C GLU A 279 -16.14 7.46 -17.93
N LEU A 280 -15.28 8.21 -18.61
CA LEU A 280 -14.07 8.79 -18.00
C LEU A 280 -14.42 9.81 -16.90
N ILE A 281 -15.48 10.60 -17.10
CA ILE A 281 -15.98 11.55 -16.08
C ILE A 281 -16.47 10.79 -14.83
N LYS A 282 -17.19 9.66 -14.98
CA LYS A 282 -17.62 8.87 -13.82
C LYS A 282 -16.45 8.40 -12.97
N ILE A 283 -15.33 8.04 -13.60
CA ILE A 283 -14.10 7.66 -12.89
C ILE A 283 -13.52 8.86 -12.14
N ARG A 284 -13.47 10.04 -12.78
CA ARG A 284 -13.04 11.29 -12.12
C ARG A 284 -13.89 11.61 -10.90
N ASP A 285 -15.20 11.54 -11.05
CA ASP A 285 -16.16 11.82 -9.98
C ASP A 285 -15.99 10.84 -8.81
N TYR A 286 -15.70 9.57 -9.11
CA TYR A 286 -15.38 8.56 -8.09
C TYR A 286 -14.12 8.93 -7.30
N PHE A 287 -13.04 9.38 -7.95
CA PHE A 287 -11.84 9.85 -7.25
C PHE A 287 -12.06 11.14 -6.45
N LEU A 288 -12.94 12.03 -6.95
CA LEU A 288 -13.27 13.28 -6.27
C LEU A 288 -14.10 13.05 -5.00
N SER A 289 -15.09 12.16 -5.10
CA SER A 289 -16.09 11.85 -4.08
C SER A 289 -16.24 10.34 -3.84
N PRO A 290 -15.19 9.66 -3.34
CA PRO A 290 -15.24 8.22 -3.12
C PRO A 290 -16.14 7.87 -1.91
N PRO A 291 -16.74 6.67 -1.87
CA PRO A 291 -17.37 6.17 -0.66
C PRO A 291 -16.34 6.04 0.47
N VAL A 292 -16.60 6.71 1.59
CA VAL A 292 -15.77 6.68 2.81
C VAL A 292 -16.67 6.64 4.05
N THR A 293 -16.16 6.10 5.14
CA THR A 293 -16.87 6.03 6.43
C THR A 293 -16.28 7.02 7.42
N ILE A 294 -17.16 7.65 8.22
CA ILE A 294 -16.78 8.43 9.40
C ILE A 294 -16.76 7.58 10.67
N ASN A 295 -17.30 6.36 10.60
CA ASN A 295 -17.43 5.45 11.72
C ASN A 295 -16.18 4.59 11.86
N TYR A 296 -15.17 5.14 12.51
CA TYR A 296 -13.95 4.43 12.89
C TYR A 296 -13.38 4.99 14.19
N LYS A 297 -12.58 4.18 14.88
CA LYS A 297 -11.84 4.60 16.08
C LYS A 297 -10.41 4.09 15.99
N LEU A 298 -9.45 5.00 16.11
CA LEU A 298 -8.03 4.65 16.17
C LEU A 298 -7.61 4.50 17.63
N GLU A 299 -7.60 3.27 18.09
CA GLU A 299 -7.24 2.92 19.46
C GLU A 299 -6.20 1.80 19.46
N TRP A 300 -5.00 2.11 19.95
CA TRP A 300 -3.95 1.13 20.15
C TRP A 300 -4.07 0.51 21.54
N ARG A 301 -4.19 -0.81 21.60
CA ARG A 301 -4.42 -1.57 22.82
C ARG A 301 -3.17 -2.34 23.23
N GLU A 302 -3.16 -2.85 24.45
CA GLU A 302 -2.05 -3.66 24.93
C GLU A 302 -1.99 -5.00 24.15
N PRO A 303 -0.84 -5.34 23.52
CA PRO A 303 -0.68 -6.58 22.78
C PRO A 303 -0.90 -7.84 23.64
N SER A 304 -1.52 -8.87 23.08
CA SER A 304 -1.79 -10.14 23.75
C SER A 304 -0.87 -11.26 23.25
N PHE A 305 0.08 -11.69 24.07
CA PHE A 305 0.99 -12.78 23.70
C PHE A 305 0.25 -14.08 23.39
N ASN A 306 -0.77 -14.44 24.19
CA ASN A 306 -1.49 -15.69 24.01
C ASN A 306 -2.18 -15.75 22.65
N LYS A 307 -2.86 -14.67 22.22
CA LYS A 307 -3.49 -14.59 20.90
C LYS A 307 -2.47 -14.60 19.76
N ILE A 308 -1.34 -13.92 19.93
CA ILE A 308 -0.25 -13.93 18.93
C ILE A 308 0.36 -15.33 18.82
N LYS A 309 0.54 -16.02 19.93
CA LYS A 309 1.04 -17.40 19.98
C LYS A 309 0.09 -18.35 19.25
N GLU A 310 -1.21 -18.25 19.53
CA GLU A 310 -2.24 -19.08 18.88
C GLU A 310 -2.15 -18.95 17.35
N ILE A 311 -2.20 -17.71 16.83
CA ILE A 311 -2.14 -17.46 15.39
C ILE A 311 -0.79 -17.86 14.79
N LEU A 312 0.32 -17.33 15.31
CA LEU A 312 1.61 -17.50 14.64
C LEU A 312 2.24 -18.87 14.90
N ILE A 313 2.23 -19.35 16.15
CA ILE A 313 2.95 -20.56 16.54
C ILE A 313 2.04 -21.78 16.39
N ASP A 314 0.89 -21.76 17.04
CA ASP A 314 0.04 -22.96 17.15
C ASP A 314 -0.67 -23.26 15.81
N GLU A 315 -1.14 -22.22 15.11
CA GLU A 315 -1.81 -22.38 13.82
C GLU A 315 -0.84 -22.37 12.63
N HIS A 316 0.24 -21.59 12.65
CA HIS A 316 1.08 -21.33 11.46
C HIS A 316 2.58 -21.70 11.60
N ASP A 317 2.94 -22.49 12.62
CA ASP A 317 4.27 -23.09 12.80
C ASP A 317 5.44 -22.09 12.87
N PHE A 318 5.21 -20.85 13.31
CA PHE A 318 6.29 -19.88 13.52
C PHE A 318 7.18 -20.32 14.69
N ASN A 319 8.48 -20.04 14.58
CA ASN A 319 9.42 -20.36 15.65
C ASN A 319 9.07 -19.64 16.98
N PRO A 320 8.82 -20.39 18.08
CA PRO A 320 8.35 -19.81 19.34
C PRO A 320 9.29 -18.75 19.92
N ASP A 321 10.60 -19.00 19.92
CA ASP A 321 11.59 -18.07 20.49
C ASP A 321 11.65 -16.77 19.69
N ARG A 322 11.60 -16.84 18.35
CA ARG A 322 11.57 -15.65 17.48
C ARG A 322 10.32 -14.82 17.70
N VAL A 323 9.16 -15.47 17.82
CA VAL A 323 7.88 -14.78 18.07
C VAL A 323 7.90 -14.15 19.47
N LYS A 324 8.37 -14.86 20.49
CA LYS A 324 8.50 -14.35 21.85
C LYS A 324 9.41 -13.13 21.93
N ASN A 325 10.61 -13.20 21.35
CA ASN A 325 11.55 -12.08 21.32
C ASN A 325 10.98 -10.85 20.60
N ALA A 326 10.25 -11.06 19.49
CA ALA A 326 9.59 -9.96 18.77
C ALA A 326 8.40 -9.39 19.55
N PHE A 327 7.63 -10.22 20.25
CA PHE A 327 6.59 -9.76 21.15
C PHE A 327 7.15 -8.91 22.30
N ASP A 328 8.26 -9.31 22.92
CA ASP A 328 8.87 -8.53 24.00
C ASP A 328 9.34 -7.15 23.50
N ARG A 329 9.86 -7.08 22.27
CA ARG A 329 10.15 -5.81 21.57
C ARG A 329 8.89 -4.98 21.33
N LEU A 330 7.81 -5.60 20.84
CA LEU A 330 6.52 -4.94 20.64
C LEU A 330 5.99 -4.34 21.95
N MET A 331 6.02 -5.11 23.04
CA MET A 331 5.55 -4.68 24.36
C MET A 331 6.37 -3.50 24.89
N LYS A 332 7.70 -3.54 24.73
CA LYS A 332 8.58 -2.43 25.09
C LYS A 332 8.21 -1.17 24.31
N ALA A 333 8.12 -1.27 22.98
CA ALA A 333 7.81 -0.15 22.10
C ALA A 333 6.40 0.41 22.33
N TYR A 334 5.41 -0.46 22.59
CA TYR A 334 4.05 -0.07 22.98
C TYR A 334 4.06 0.77 24.26
N ARG A 335 4.75 0.30 25.31
CA ARG A 335 4.85 1.04 26.58
C ARG A 335 5.52 2.40 26.41
N GLU A 336 6.59 2.45 25.61
CA GLU A 336 7.39 3.67 25.39
C GLU A 336 6.68 4.71 24.51
N TYR A 337 6.15 4.30 23.35
CA TYR A 337 5.71 5.22 22.30
C TYR A 337 4.18 5.35 22.16
N ILE A 338 3.43 4.35 22.61
CA ILE A 338 1.97 4.32 22.45
C ILE A 338 1.27 4.69 23.76
N LYS A 339 1.59 3.96 24.85
CA LYS A 339 1.00 4.17 26.19
C LYS A 339 1.64 5.35 26.91
N GLY A 340 2.95 5.56 26.72
CA GLY A 340 3.68 6.68 27.30
C GLY A 340 3.08 8.01 26.87
N LYS A 341 2.59 8.82 27.82
CA LYS A 341 2.20 10.22 27.58
C LYS A 341 3.45 11.04 27.28
N GLN A 342 3.93 11.03 26.05
CA GLN A 342 4.72 12.16 25.56
C GLN A 342 3.75 13.28 25.19
N LEU A 343 3.48 14.17 26.15
CA LEU A 343 2.93 15.49 25.87
C LEU A 343 3.94 16.20 24.95
N GLY A 344 3.63 16.28 23.65
CA GLY A 344 4.41 17.12 22.74
C GLY A 344 4.30 18.58 23.18
N LEU A 345 5.34 19.38 22.95
CA LEU A 345 5.32 20.83 23.20
C LEU A 345 4.09 21.51 22.54
N GLU A 346 3.58 20.98 21.44
CA GLU A 346 2.35 21.47 20.78
C GLU A 346 1.09 21.42 21.67
N SER A 347 1.00 20.48 22.63
CA SER A 347 -0.13 20.46 23.57
C SER A 347 -0.08 21.56 24.63
N TRP A 348 1.07 22.24 24.76
CA TRP A 348 1.25 23.40 25.64
C TRP A 348 0.93 24.74 24.96
N PHE A 349 1.00 24.80 23.63
CA PHE A 349 0.77 26.05 22.87
C PHE A 349 -0.66 26.21 22.33
N LYS A 350 -1.56 25.23 22.57
CA LYS A 350 -3.00 25.42 22.39
C LYS A 350 -3.60 25.99 23.68
N LYS A 351 -3.55 27.31 23.84
CA LYS A 351 -4.41 28.08 24.74
C LYS A 351 -5.10 29.18 23.97
#